data_AF-A0A382TGA0-F1
#
_entry.id   AF-A0A382TGA0-F1
#
_cell.length_a   1.000
_cell.length_b   1.000
_cell.length_c   1.000
_cell.angle_alpha   90.00
_cell.angle_beta   90.00
_cell.angle_gamma   90.00
#
_symmetry.space_group_name_H-M   'P 1'
#
loop_
_entity.id
_entity.type
_entity.pdbx_description
1 polymer ?
#
loop_
_entity_poly.entity_id
_entity_poly.type
_entity_poly.pdbx_seq_one_letter_code
_entity_poly.pdbx_strand_id
1 'polypeptide(L)'
;MNFYTNVQKLGNNIAVRVVENGNRIKYRDDFNPSLFIPDRNNEKKYKTLDGVSVAQVKPGSIRDCREFVEKYDKVENFSVYGYDDWVNQYIGKHFDKCEYDASEVRVCVIDIEVASEDGFPTVEDVKEELIAITIKDSLTGHIFVLGRHHAVLNREDVHYVCCPTEEELILKFLDVWKILEPDVVSGWNSKLYDIPYLVR
;
A
#
# COMPACT_ATOMS: atom_id res chain seq x y z
N MET A 1 -5.38 4.80 20.27
CA MET A 1 -4.06 4.53 19.66
C MET A 1 -4.07 5.08 18.23
N ASN A 2 -2.92 5.48 17.68
CA ASN A 2 -2.82 6.06 16.33
C ASN A 2 -1.63 5.43 15.60
N PHE A 3 -1.90 4.66 14.55
CA PHE A 3 -0.87 4.07 13.70
C PHE A 3 -1.32 4.04 12.24
N TYR A 4 -0.35 4.09 11.32
CA TYR A 4 -0.64 3.98 9.90
C TYR A 4 -0.81 2.52 9.48
N THR A 5 -1.70 2.27 8.53
CA THR A 5 -1.81 0.97 7.84
C THR A 5 -1.30 1.04 6.40
N ASN A 6 -1.27 2.24 5.81
CA ASN A 6 -0.68 2.46 4.50
C ASN A 6 -0.24 3.92 4.35
N VAL A 7 0.94 4.14 3.78
CA VAL A 7 1.44 5.47 3.41
C VAL A 7 2.00 5.39 2.00
N GLN A 8 1.50 6.21 1.09
CA GLN A 8 1.97 6.26 -0.29
C GLN A 8 2.09 7.69 -0.79
N LYS A 9 3.09 7.93 -1.63
CA LYS A 9 3.24 9.20 -2.34
C LYS A 9 2.33 9.23 -3.57
N LEU A 10 1.50 10.26 -3.67
CA LEU A 10 0.66 10.55 -4.84
C LEU A 10 0.98 11.95 -5.37
N GLY A 11 1.81 12.04 -6.40
CA GLY A 11 2.30 13.33 -6.90
C GLY A 11 3.13 14.06 -5.84
N ASN A 12 2.66 15.23 -5.39
CA ASN A 12 3.22 16.02 -4.30
C ASN A 12 2.60 15.75 -2.93
N ASN A 13 1.53 14.95 -2.88
CA ASN A 13 0.83 14.63 -1.65
C ASN A 13 1.26 13.27 -1.12
N ILE A 14 0.99 13.06 0.16
CA ILE A 14 1.03 11.74 0.79
C ILE A 14 -0.41 11.30 1.04
N ALA A 15 -0.80 10.15 0.49
CA ALA A 15 -2.04 9.47 0.83
C ALA A 15 -1.79 8.54 2.01
N VAL A 16 -2.59 8.67 3.06
CA VAL A 16 -2.41 7.96 4.32
C VAL A 16 -3.69 7.23 4.69
N ARG A 17 -3.54 5.98 5.14
CA ARG A 17 -4.56 5.22 5.86
C ARG A 17 -4.06 5.02 7.29
N VAL A 18 -4.90 5.33 8.27
CA VAL A 18 -4.58 5.18 9.69
C VAL A 18 -5.72 4.50 10.44
N VAL A 19 -5.39 3.92 11.58
CA VAL A 19 -6.35 3.58 12.63
C VAL A 19 -6.15 4.56 13.77
N GLU A 20 -7.15 5.39 14.04
CA GLU A 20 -7.16 6.37 15.12
C GLU A 20 -8.32 6.09 16.08
N ASN A 21 -7.98 5.68 17.29
CA ASN A 21 -8.95 5.32 18.35
C ASN A 21 -9.99 4.30 17.85
N GLY A 22 -9.53 3.24 17.16
CA GLY A 22 -10.36 2.20 16.57
C GLY A 22 -11.06 2.58 15.27
N ASN A 23 -10.97 3.85 14.84
CA ASN A 23 -11.59 4.31 13.60
C ASN A 23 -10.60 4.29 12.44
N ARG A 24 -11.02 3.73 11.31
CA ARG A 24 -10.25 3.72 10.07
C ARG A 24 -10.43 5.05 9.34
N ILE A 25 -9.35 5.80 9.17
CA ILE A 25 -9.37 7.12 8.55
C ILE A 25 -8.46 7.11 7.32
N LYS A 26 -8.91 7.81 6.27
CA LYS A 26 -8.17 8.02 5.03
C LYS A 26 -8.04 9.52 4.79
N TYR A 27 -6.84 9.99 4.53
CA TYR A 27 -6.62 11.40 4.21
C TYR A 27 -5.46 11.59 3.24
N ARG A 28 -5.36 12.80 2.70
CA ARG A 28 -4.21 13.26 1.92
C ARG A 28 -3.59 14.44 2.65
N ASP A 29 -2.26 14.47 2.65
CA ASP A 29 -1.49 15.51 3.31
C ASP A 29 -0.51 16.16 2.33
N ASP A 30 -0.26 17.45 2.51
CA ASP A 30 0.79 18.17 1.82
C ASP A 30 2.09 17.95 2.60
N PHE A 31 3.11 17.38 1.94
CA PHE A 31 4.38 17.10 2.61
C PHE A 31 5.50 17.98 2.07
N ASN A 32 6.17 18.65 2.99
CA ASN A 32 7.37 19.44 2.75
C ASN A 32 8.57 18.75 3.40
N PRO A 33 9.28 17.87 2.66
CA PRO A 33 10.42 17.14 3.19
C PRO A 33 11.55 18.06 3.63
N SER A 34 12.50 17.48 4.36
CA SER A 34 13.75 18.15 4.70
C SER A 34 14.90 17.54 3.94
N LEU A 35 15.78 18.42 3.45
CA LEU A 35 17.08 18.08 2.91
C LEU A 35 18.13 18.83 3.72
N PHE A 36 19.40 18.57 3.43
CA PHE A 36 20.52 19.14 4.16
C PHE A 36 21.62 19.57 3.20
N ILE A 37 22.35 20.62 3.56
CA ILE A 37 23.48 21.15 2.78
C ILE A 37 24.66 21.43 3.73
N PRO A 38 25.91 21.59 3.23
CA PRO A 38 27.04 21.94 4.08
C PRO A 38 26.75 23.19 4.92
N ASP A 39 26.96 23.08 6.22
CA ASP A 39 26.72 24.16 7.18
C ASP A 39 27.84 25.21 7.09
N ARG A 40 27.54 26.33 6.42
CA ARG A 40 28.47 27.46 6.30
C ARG A 40 28.52 28.34 7.54
N ASN A 41 27.49 28.28 8.40
CA ASN A 41 27.37 29.11 9.60
C ASN A 41 27.92 28.39 10.84
N ASN A 42 28.26 27.11 10.72
CA ASN A 42 28.84 26.28 11.77
C ASN A 42 27.97 26.25 13.04
N GLU A 43 26.65 26.21 12.84
CA GLU A 43 25.63 26.06 13.90
C GLU A 43 25.69 24.67 14.54
N LYS A 44 26.31 23.67 13.86
CA LYS A 44 26.62 22.31 14.36
C LYS A 44 25.40 21.53 14.86
N LYS A 45 24.19 21.88 14.41
CA LYS A 45 22.94 21.24 14.85
C LYS A 45 22.79 19.81 14.32
N TYR A 46 23.18 19.57 13.07
CA TYR A 46 23.11 18.26 12.44
C TYR A 46 24.47 17.87 11.88
N LYS A 47 24.74 16.57 11.87
CA LYS A 47 25.95 15.99 11.28
C LYS A 47 25.58 14.78 10.45
N THR A 48 26.31 14.57 9.37
CA THR A 48 26.31 13.30 8.64
C THR A 48 26.95 12.20 9.49
N LEU A 49 26.82 10.94 9.05
CA LEU A 49 27.40 9.79 9.75
C LEU A 49 28.94 9.84 9.83
N ASP A 50 29.60 10.48 8.85
CA ASP A 50 31.04 10.74 8.79
C ASP A 50 31.46 12.06 9.44
N GLY A 51 30.53 12.80 10.06
CA GLY A 51 30.83 13.94 10.92
C GLY A 51 30.87 15.31 10.22
N VAL A 52 30.47 15.40 8.95
CA VAL A 52 30.34 16.67 8.23
C VAL A 52 29.19 17.48 8.84
N SER A 53 29.45 18.75 9.18
CA SER A 53 28.41 19.65 9.68
C SER A 53 27.47 20.04 8.55
N VAL A 54 26.16 19.85 8.76
CA VAL A 54 25.13 20.14 7.76
C VAL A 54 23.98 20.96 8.35
N ALA A 55 23.41 21.83 7.53
CA ALA A 55 22.27 22.67 7.85
C ALA A 55 21.03 22.14 7.12
N GLN A 56 19.91 22.10 7.82
CA GLN A 56 18.62 21.67 7.25
C GLN A 56 18.07 22.75 6.32
N VAL A 57 17.56 22.33 5.16
CA VAL A 57 16.83 23.16 4.21
C VAL A 57 15.47 22.54 3.92
N LYS A 58 14.50 23.41 3.59
CA LYS A 58 13.14 23.01 3.18
C LYS A 58 12.85 23.65 1.83
N PRO A 59 13.24 23.01 0.72
CA PRO A 59 13.01 23.55 -0.62
C PRO A 59 11.54 23.81 -0.94
N GLY A 60 10.62 23.10 -0.28
CA GLY A 60 9.18 23.23 -0.47
C GLY A 60 8.54 21.85 -0.51
N SER A 61 7.69 21.65 -1.52
CA SER A 61 7.02 20.39 -1.80
C SER A 61 7.99 19.27 -2.19
N ILE A 62 7.47 18.04 -2.33
CA ILE A 62 8.26 16.90 -2.84
C ILE A 62 8.88 17.21 -4.22
N ARG A 63 8.15 17.86 -5.13
CA ARG A 63 8.69 18.29 -6.43
C ARG A 63 9.84 19.28 -6.24
N ASP A 64 9.65 20.30 -5.41
CA ASP A 64 10.68 21.33 -5.20
C ASP A 64 11.96 20.71 -4.59
N CYS A 65 11.81 19.70 -3.73
CA CYS A 65 12.95 18.95 -3.20
C CYS A 65 13.70 18.16 -4.29
N ARG A 66 12.99 17.54 -5.25
CA ARG A 66 13.61 16.83 -6.37
C ARG A 66 14.36 17.78 -7.29
N GLU A 67 13.71 18.88 -7.68
CA GLU A 67 14.33 19.93 -8.49
C GLU A 67 15.56 20.52 -7.78
N PHE A 68 15.50 20.66 -6.45
CA PHE A 68 16.64 21.08 -5.65
C PHE A 68 17.80 20.09 -5.72
N VAL A 69 17.55 18.79 -5.53
CA VAL A 69 18.59 17.75 -5.66
C VAL A 69 19.20 17.77 -7.07
N GLU A 70 18.37 17.74 -8.11
CA GLU A 70 18.81 17.71 -9.52
C GLU A 70 19.62 18.96 -9.90
N LYS A 71 19.22 20.13 -9.42
CA LYS A 71 19.91 21.40 -9.70
C LYS A 71 21.33 21.40 -9.14
N TYR A 72 21.52 20.83 -7.96
CA TYR A 72 22.79 20.88 -7.22
C TYR A 72 23.68 19.66 -7.42
N ASP A 73 23.15 18.55 -7.97
CA ASP A 73 23.90 17.34 -8.31
C ASP A 73 25.10 17.61 -9.24
N LYS A 74 24.99 18.63 -10.10
CA LYS A 74 26.05 19.01 -11.06
C LYS A 74 27.01 20.09 -10.55
N VAL A 75 26.83 20.58 -9.32
CA VAL A 75 27.65 21.66 -8.78
C VAL A 75 28.87 21.06 -8.08
N GLU A 76 30.05 21.28 -8.64
CA GLU A 76 31.29 20.85 -8.00
C GLU A 76 31.42 21.44 -6.58
N ASN A 77 31.88 20.62 -5.64
CA ASN A 77 32.05 20.97 -4.23
C ASN A 77 30.76 21.37 -3.49
N PHE A 78 29.58 21.00 -4.00
CA PHE A 78 28.32 21.17 -3.29
C PHE A 78 27.52 19.87 -3.31
N SER A 79 27.30 19.30 -2.13
CA SER A 79 26.51 18.08 -1.96
C SER A 79 25.20 18.39 -1.27
N VAL A 80 24.11 17.81 -1.78
CA VAL A 80 22.83 17.76 -1.08
C VAL A 80 22.75 16.45 -0.32
N TYR A 81 22.44 16.53 0.96
CA TYR A 81 22.30 15.40 1.87
C TYR A 81 20.84 15.25 2.31
N GLY A 82 20.53 14.11 2.93
CA GLY A 82 19.20 13.79 3.45
C GLY A 82 18.62 12.55 2.79
N TYR A 83 17.57 12.01 3.39
CA TYR A 83 16.94 10.78 2.92
C TYR A 83 15.86 11.11 1.91
N ASP A 84 16.01 10.74 0.64
CA ASP A 84 15.09 11.12 -0.44
C ASP A 84 13.86 10.19 -0.60
N ASP A 85 13.72 9.19 0.27
CA ASP A 85 12.46 8.48 0.44
C ASP A 85 11.49 9.32 1.28
N TRP A 86 10.70 10.13 0.57
CA TRP A 86 9.72 11.05 1.15
C TRP A 86 8.65 10.33 1.98
N VAL A 87 8.31 9.08 1.64
CA VAL A 87 7.32 8.29 2.40
C VAL A 87 7.90 7.93 3.76
N ASN A 88 9.14 7.48 3.81
CA ASN A 88 9.79 7.16 5.07
C ASN A 88 10.11 8.41 5.91
N GLN A 89 10.45 9.55 5.29
CA GLN A 89 10.52 10.81 6.01
C GLN A 89 9.16 11.19 6.63
N TYR A 90 8.07 11.00 5.89
CA TYR A 90 6.71 11.25 6.39
C TYR A 90 6.40 10.34 7.59
N ILE A 91 6.65 9.03 7.45
CA ILE A 91 6.43 8.06 8.52
C ILE A 91 7.25 8.42 9.76
N GLY A 92 8.55 8.66 9.63
CA GLY A 92 9.41 8.99 10.76
C GLY A 92 9.03 10.29 11.47
N LYS A 93 8.40 11.24 10.75
CA LYS A 93 7.95 12.50 11.34
C LYS A 93 6.58 12.38 12.03
N HIS A 94 5.65 11.62 11.46
CA HIS A 94 4.26 11.60 11.89
C HIS A 94 3.89 10.37 12.75
N PHE A 95 4.66 9.28 12.66
CA PHE A 95 4.40 8.02 13.33
C PHE A 95 5.67 7.49 14.02
N ASP A 96 6.43 8.37 14.69
CA ASP A 96 7.62 7.96 15.45
C ASP A 96 7.26 6.86 16.47
N LYS A 97 8.12 5.83 16.58
CA LYS A 97 7.94 4.58 17.35
C LYS A 97 6.76 3.67 16.94
N CYS A 98 5.70 4.21 16.33
CA CYS A 98 4.53 3.51 15.77
C CYS A 98 4.10 2.24 16.54
N GLU A 99 3.66 2.38 17.77
CA GLU A 99 2.99 1.28 18.48
C GLU A 99 1.64 0.98 17.80
N TYR A 100 1.35 -0.30 17.54
CA TYR A 100 0.15 -0.71 16.81
C TYR A 100 -0.50 -1.96 17.44
N ASP A 101 -1.81 -2.13 17.19
CA ASP A 101 -2.57 -3.31 17.58
C ASP A 101 -2.80 -4.14 16.32
N ALA A 102 -2.20 -5.32 16.26
CA ALA A 102 -2.34 -6.21 15.12
C ALA A 102 -3.78 -6.67 14.89
N SER A 103 -4.63 -6.69 15.93
CA SER A 103 -6.05 -7.04 15.81
C SER A 103 -6.87 -5.96 15.12
N GLU A 104 -6.37 -4.72 15.08
CA GLU A 104 -7.00 -3.61 14.35
C GLU A 104 -6.52 -3.54 12.88
N VAL A 105 -5.53 -4.34 12.47
CA VAL A 105 -5.04 -4.42 11.07
C VAL A 105 -5.89 -5.41 10.27
N ARG A 106 -6.49 -4.94 9.16
CA ARG A 106 -7.33 -5.78 8.31
C ARG A 106 -6.49 -6.52 7.27
N VAL A 107 -6.17 -7.75 7.60
CA VAL A 107 -5.59 -8.73 6.68
C VAL A 107 -6.72 -9.42 5.90
N CYS A 108 -6.65 -9.40 4.58
CA CYS A 108 -7.49 -10.24 3.72
C CYS A 108 -6.62 -11.29 3.03
N VAL A 109 -7.00 -12.57 3.16
CA VAL A 109 -6.38 -13.68 2.43
C VAL A 109 -7.24 -13.99 1.23
N ILE A 110 -6.67 -13.89 0.03
CA ILE A 110 -7.36 -14.12 -1.24
C ILE A 110 -6.82 -15.37 -1.93
N ASP A 111 -7.71 -16.07 -2.61
CA ASP A 111 -7.43 -17.23 -3.45
C ASP A 111 -8.45 -17.26 -4.60
N ILE A 112 -8.00 -17.55 -5.83
CA ILE A 112 -8.85 -17.63 -7.02
C ILE A 112 -8.82 -19.03 -7.65
N GLU A 113 -9.90 -19.37 -8.36
CA GLU A 113 -9.99 -20.56 -9.18
C GLU A 113 -10.33 -20.17 -10.61
N VAL A 114 -9.61 -20.77 -11.57
CA VAL A 114 -9.69 -20.43 -12.99
C VAL A 114 -9.86 -21.73 -13.77
N ALA A 115 -10.59 -21.68 -14.89
CA ALA A 115 -10.64 -22.77 -15.86
C ALA A 115 -9.23 -23.12 -16.37
N SER A 116 -9.08 -24.31 -16.94
CA SER A 116 -7.78 -24.83 -17.38
C SER A 116 -7.97 -25.82 -18.54
N GLU A 117 -8.87 -25.50 -19.47
CA GLU A 117 -9.23 -26.39 -20.58
C GLU A 117 -8.06 -26.53 -21.58
N ASP A 118 -7.27 -25.47 -21.79
CA ASP A 118 -6.14 -25.44 -22.73
C ASP A 118 -4.76 -25.48 -22.03
N GLY A 119 -4.70 -26.05 -20.81
CA GLY A 119 -3.48 -26.17 -20.01
C GLY A 119 -3.41 -25.14 -18.88
N PHE A 120 -2.23 -24.94 -18.29
CA PHE A 120 -2.09 -24.08 -17.12
C PHE A 120 -2.46 -22.62 -17.46
N PRO A 121 -3.49 -22.03 -16.83
CA PRO A 121 -3.84 -20.63 -17.03
C PRO A 121 -2.67 -19.73 -16.63
N THR A 122 -2.08 -19.02 -17.58
CA THR A 122 -0.93 -18.15 -17.30
C THR A 122 -1.38 -16.74 -16.98
N VAL A 123 -0.64 -16.04 -16.13
CA VAL A 123 -0.95 -14.64 -15.82
C VAL A 123 -0.54 -13.70 -16.96
N GLU A 124 0.36 -14.10 -17.87
CA GLU A 124 0.74 -13.31 -19.04
C GLU A 124 -0.37 -13.26 -20.10
N ASP A 125 -1.22 -14.29 -20.12
CA ASP A 125 -2.24 -14.53 -21.13
C ASP A 125 -3.50 -15.11 -20.45
N VAL A 126 -4.28 -14.21 -19.86
CA VAL A 126 -5.48 -14.46 -19.02
C VAL A 126 -6.66 -14.88 -19.91
N LYS A 127 -6.53 -16.05 -20.55
CA LYS A 127 -7.50 -16.56 -21.54
C LYS A 127 -8.62 -17.40 -20.93
N GLU A 128 -8.34 -18.01 -19.79
CA GLU A 128 -9.25 -18.95 -19.14
C GLU A 128 -10.19 -18.21 -18.20
N GLU A 129 -11.43 -18.67 -18.14
CA GLU A 129 -12.50 -18.04 -17.36
C GLU A 129 -12.22 -18.13 -15.85
N LEU A 130 -12.44 -17.02 -15.14
CA LEU A 130 -12.43 -16.97 -13.69
C LEU A 130 -13.69 -17.64 -13.10
N ILE A 131 -13.48 -18.69 -12.30
CA ILE A 131 -14.55 -19.54 -11.78
C ILE A 131 -14.96 -19.18 -10.35
N ALA A 132 -13.98 -18.82 -9.52
CA ALA A 132 -14.25 -18.43 -8.14
C ALA A 132 -13.22 -17.43 -7.60
N ILE A 133 -13.66 -16.63 -6.63
CA ILE A 133 -12.79 -15.82 -5.78
C ILE A 133 -13.22 -16.05 -4.34
N THR A 134 -12.28 -16.43 -3.49
CA THR A 134 -12.47 -16.55 -2.04
C THR A 134 -11.66 -15.50 -1.30
N ILE A 135 -12.29 -14.81 -0.35
CA ILE A 135 -11.62 -13.83 0.51
C ILE A 135 -11.95 -14.13 1.97
N LYS A 136 -10.92 -14.37 2.79
CA LYS A 136 -11.04 -14.43 4.25
C LYS A 136 -10.67 -13.08 4.86
N ASP A 137 -11.59 -12.50 5.63
CA ASP A 137 -11.38 -11.23 6.34
C ASP A 137 -11.01 -11.47 7.81
N SER A 138 -9.85 -10.96 8.24
CA SER A 138 -9.37 -11.12 9.62
C SER A 138 -10.17 -10.33 10.66
N LEU A 139 -10.81 -9.22 10.30
CA LEU A 139 -11.56 -8.41 11.28
C LEU A 139 -12.90 -9.03 11.65
N THR A 140 -13.60 -9.60 10.66
CA THR A 140 -14.89 -10.26 10.89
C THR A 140 -14.75 -11.76 11.15
N GLY A 141 -13.63 -12.36 10.74
CA GLY A 141 -13.43 -13.81 10.72
C GLY A 141 -14.21 -14.51 9.60
N HIS A 142 -15.01 -13.77 8.82
CA HIS A 142 -15.86 -14.33 7.76
C HIS A 142 -15.08 -14.61 6.48
N ILE A 143 -15.62 -15.54 5.69
CA ILE A 143 -15.11 -15.93 4.39
C ILE A 143 -16.17 -15.64 3.33
N PHE A 144 -15.83 -14.82 2.35
CA PHE A 144 -16.67 -14.47 1.22
C PHE A 144 -16.24 -15.30 0.02
N VAL A 145 -17.17 -16.08 -0.54
CA VAL A 145 -16.92 -16.93 -1.70
C VAL A 145 -17.83 -16.47 -2.83
N LEU A 146 -17.23 -16.02 -3.92
CA LEU A 146 -17.91 -15.64 -5.15
C LEU A 146 -17.64 -16.76 -6.16
N GLY A 147 -18.69 -17.35 -6.74
CA GLY A 147 -18.51 -18.48 -7.66
C GLY A 147 -19.49 -18.49 -8.82
N ARG A 148 -19.06 -19.03 -9.96
CA ARG A 148 -19.84 -19.04 -11.22
C ARG A 148 -21.08 -19.94 -11.19
N HIS A 149 -21.11 -20.92 -10.29
CA HIS A 149 -22.14 -21.94 -10.24
C HIS A 149 -22.89 -21.97 -8.91
N HIS A 150 -23.99 -22.70 -8.82
CA HIS A 150 -24.68 -22.86 -7.55
C HIS A 150 -23.88 -23.77 -6.60
N ALA A 151 -23.68 -23.33 -5.36
CA ALA A 151 -23.11 -24.14 -4.29
C ALA A 151 -23.93 -23.97 -3.01
N VAL A 152 -24.04 -25.06 -2.24
CA VAL A 152 -24.64 -25.03 -0.89
C VAL A 152 -23.51 -25.24 0.11
N LEU A 153 -23.30 -24.25 0.98
CA LEU A 153 -22.28 -24.32 2.03
C LEU A 153 -22.97 -24.41 3.39
N ASN A 154 -22.53 -25.36 4.21
CA ASN A 154 -23.07 -25.60 5.55
C ASN A 154 -22.12 -25.07 6.63
N ARG A 155 -21.76 -23.78 6.54
CA ARG A 155 -20.87 -23.12 7.51
C ARG A 155 -21.29 -21.66 7.71
N GLU A 156 -21.51 -21.25 8.95
CA GLU A 156 -22.10 -19.94 9.29
C GLU A 156 -21.16 -18.75 9.01
N ASP A 157 -19.85 -18.97 9.09
CA ASP A 157 -18.82 -17.96 8.79
C ASP A 157 -18.53 -17.82 7.29
N VAL A 158 -19.23 -18.59 6.42
CA VAL A 158 -19.03 -18.55 4.97
C VAL A 158 -20.23 -17.96 4.25
N HIS A 159 -19.99 -16.90 3.49
CA HIS A 159 -20.98 -16.22 2.68
C HIS A 159 -20.73 -16.55 1.21
N TYR A 160 -21.59 -17.39 0.65
CA TYR A 160 -21.55 -17.72 -0.77
C TYR A 160 -22.42 -16.79 -1.60
N VAL A 161 -21.89 -16.30 -2.72
CA VAL A 161 -22.64 -15.56 -3.73
C VAL A 161 -22.45 -16.25 -5.08
N CYS A 162 -23.57 -16.70 -5.64
CA CYS A 162 -23.61 -17.24 -7.00
C CYS A 162 -23.59 -16.08 -8.00
N CYS A 163 -22.65 -16.11 -8.94
CA CYS A 163 -22.45 -15.12 -9.99
C CYS A 163 -22.57 -15.78 -11.37
N PRO A 164 -23.77 -15.80 -11.99
CA PRO A 164 -24.03 -16.49 -13.26
C PRO A 164 -23.24 -16.04 -14.49
N THR A 165 -22.52 -14.91 -14.46
CA THR A 165 -21.48 -14.56 -15.46
C THR A 165 -20.13 -14.22 -14.80
N GLU A 166 -19.04 -14.30 -15.56
CA GLU A 166 -17.71 -13.88 -15.10
C GLU A 166 -17.69 -12.38 -14.81
N GLU A 167 -18.37 -11.58 -15.63
CA GLU A 167 -18.56 -10.15 -15.40
C GLU A 167 -19.23 -9.86 -14.05
N GLU A 168 -20.30 -10.59 -13.71
CA GLU A 168 -20.96 -10.44 -12.41
C GLU A 168 -20.04 -10.84 -11.24
N LEU A 169 -19.22 -11.87 -11.43
CA LEU A 169 -18.25 -12.31 -10.43
C LEU A 169 -17.20 -11.22 -10.16
N ILE A 170 -16.63 -10.63 -11.21
CA ILE A 170 -15.65 -9.54 -11.10
C ILE A 170 -16.28 -8.28 -10.49
N LEU A 171 -17.47 -7.89 -10.93
CA LEU A 171 -18.17 -6.73 -10.38
C LEU A 171 -18.48 -6.91 -8.90
N LYS A 172 -18.96 -8.10 -8.50
CA LYS A 172 -19.21 -8.42 -7.09
C LYS A 172 -17.93 -8.44 -6.28
N PHE A 173 -16.82 -8.94 -6.84
CA PHE A 173 -15.51 -8.87 -6.22
C PHE A 173 -15.08 -7.42 -5.95
N LEU A 174 -15.23 -6.52 -6.93
CA LEU A 174 -14.89 -5.12 -6.75
C LEU A 174 -15.75 -4.45 -5.67
N ASP A 175 -17.03 -4.81 -5.56
CA ASP A 175 -17.91 -4.34 -4.48
C ASP A 175 -17.42 -4.82 -3.11
N VAL A 176 -17.13 -6.13 -2.98
CA VAL A 176 -16.56 -6.70 -1.74
C VAL A 176 -15.23 -6.01 -1.41
N TRP A 177 -14.33 -5.87 -2.38
CA TRP A 177 -13.01 -5.26 -2.19
C TRP A 177 -13.09 -3.81 -1.72
N LYS A 178 -14.03 -3.01 -2.26
CA LYS A 178 -14.31 -1.63 -1.84
C LYS A 178 -14.88 -1.54 -0.42
N ILE A 179 -15.65 -2.53 0.01
CA ILE A 179 -16.19 -2.59 1.38
C ILE A 179 -15.13 -3.06 2.36
N LEU A 180 -14.32 -4.05 1.96
CA LEU A 180 -13.28 -4.60 2.81
C LEU A 180 -12.14 -3.58 3.00
N GLU A 181 -11.67 -2.92 1.94
CA GLU A 181 -10.51 -2.03 1.98
C GLU A 181 -9.36 -2.66 2.79
N PRO A 182 -8.76 -3.78 2.34
CA PRO A 182 -7.72 -4.46 3.10
C PRO A 182 -6.52 -3.55 3.37
N ASP A 183 -5.91 -3.66 4.55
CA ASP A 183 -4.60 -3.04 4.83
C ASP A 183 -3.48 -3.93 4.30
N VAL A 184 -3.63 -5.24 4.49
CA VAL A 184 -2.71 -6.28 4.05
C VAL A 184 -3.48 -7.28 3.20
N VAL A 185 -2.90 -7.63 2.06
CA VAL A 185 -3.41 -8.70 1.20
C VAL A 185 -2.39 -9.84 1.23
N SER A 186 -2.87 -11.05 1.45
CA SER A 186 -2.04 -12.26 1.49
C SER A 186 -2.75 -13.42 0.78
N GLY A 187 -2.10 -14.57 0.68
CA GLY A 187 -2.58 -15.74 -0.07
C GLY A 187 -1.40 -16.61 -0.49
N TRP A 188 -1.67 -17.86 -0.85
CA TRP A 188 -0.63 -18.73 -1.39
C TRP A 188 -0.41 -18.36 -2.86
N ASN A 189 0.81 -17.94 -3.22
CA ASN A 189 1.14 -17.46 -4.56
C ASN A 189 0.35 -16.22 -5.04
N SER A 190 -0.44 -15.56 -4.19
CA SER A 190 -1.32 -14.46 -4.59
C SER A 190 -0.61 -13.23 -5.17
N LYS A 191 0.65 -12.99 -4.77
CA LYS A 191 1.47 -11.92 -5.36
C LYS A 191 1.87 -12.20 -6.81
N LEU A 192 2.06 -13.46 -7.18
CA LEU A 192 2.60 -13.88 -8.48
C LEU A 192 1.53 -14.44 -9.42
N TYR A 193 0.42 -14.92 -8.86
CA TYR A 193 -0.66 -15.55 -9.60
C TYR A 193 -1.99 -14.80 -9.46
N ASP A 194 -2.66 -14.92 -8.31
CA ASP A 194 -4.03 -14.47 -8.10
C ASP A 194 -4.24 -12.99 -8.39
N ILE A 195 -3.43 -12.10 -7.77
CA ILE A 195 -3.54 -10.66 -7.99
C ILE A 195 -3.16 -10.30 -9.44
N PRO A 196 -2.05 -10.79 -10.01
CA PRO A 196 -1.76 -10.57 -11.42
C PRO A 196 -2.84 -11.06 -12.40
N TYR A 197 -3.49 -12.20 -12.13
CA TYR A 197 -4.57 -12.74 -12.96
C TYR A 197 -5.82 -11.84 -12.91
N LEU A 198 -6.18 -11.35 -11.71
CA LEU A 198 -7.33 -10.46 -11.52
C LEU A 198 -7.18 -9.04 -12.10
N VAL A 199 -5.96 -8.58 -12.33
CA VAL A 199 -5.64 -7.19 -12.72
C VAL A 199 -5.37 -7.04 -14.23
N ARG A 200 -5.13 -8.15 -14.94
CA ARG A 200 -4.80 -8.16 -16.37
C ARG A 200 -6.04 -8.42 -17.21
#